data_AF-A0A857DFW1-F1
#
_entry.id   AF-A0A857DFW1-F1
#
_cell.length_a   1.000
_cell.length_b   1.000
_cell.length_c   1.000
_cell.angle_alpha   90.00
_cell.angle_beta   90.00
_cell.angle_gamma   90.00
#
_symmetry.space_group_name_H-M   'P 1'
#
loop_
_entity.id
_entity.type
_entity.pdbx_description
1 polymer ?
#
loop_
_entity_poly.entity_id
_entity_poly.type
_entity_poly.pdbx_seq_one_letter_code
_entity_poly.pdbx_strand_id
1 'polypeptide(L)'
;MATTLTPIQAVLNTALDSTATLCTVDTSGDPEVFEITFTAPAGKCYIEINNTAAVGTITYSLAAGTGYANSSAALTGSVLQTKSCLLHVEDARYKTGGKMTLTVTPTAATKLKTGNIVTVKAVQLV
;
A
#
# COMPACT_ATOMS: atom_id res chain seq x y z
N MET A 1 3.57 24.87 27.04
CA MET A 1 3.43 23.51 27.61
C MET A 1 3.94 22.52 26.58
N ALA A 2 4.91 21.69 26.93
CA ALA A 2 5.33 20.58 26.08
C ALA A 2 4.44 19.37 26.42
N THR A 3 3.66 18.91 25.45
CA THR A 3 2.81 17.73 25.61
C THR A 3 3.68 16.50 25.38
N THR A 4 3.93 15.73 26.43
CA THR A 4 4.66 14.46 26.33
C THR A 4 3.80 13.47 25.55
N LEU A 5 4.26 13.05 24.39
CA LEU A 5 3.65 11.95 23.65
C LEU A 5 4.08 10.65 24.33
N THR A 6 3.13 9.94 24.94
CA THR A 6 3.36 8.59 25.44
C THR A 6 3.32 7.63 24.25
N PRO A 7 4.41 6.89 23.93
CA PRO A 7 4.38 5.88 22.88
C PRO A 7 3.39 4.78 23.29
N ILE A 8 2.35 4.56 22.49
CA ILE A 8 1.52 3.35 22.61
C ILE A 8 2.25 2.26 21.83
N GLN A 9 2.70 1.23 22.53
CA GLN A 9 3.25 0.03 21.89
C GLN A 9 2.09 -0.88 21.51
N ALA A 10 1.75 -0.91 20.21
CA ALA A 10 0.85 -1.94 19.68
C ALA A 10 1.64 -3.25 19.60
N VAL A 11 1.24 -4.25 20.39
CA VAL A 11 1.73 -5.63 20.23
C VAL A 11 1.02 -6.20 19.01
N LEU A 12 1.74 -6.48 17.92
CA LEU A 12 1.20 -7.23 16.79
C LEU A 12 0.99 -8.68 17.24
N ASN A 13 -0.26 -9.13 17.37
CA ASN A 13 -0.58 -10.45 17.93
C ASN A 13 0.03 -11.61 17.15
N THR A 14 0.10 -11.50 15.82
CA THR A 14 1.02 -12.27 14.98
C THR A 14 1.10 -11.54 13.64
N ALA A 15 2.27 -11.04 13.26
CA ALA A 15 2.48 -10.52 11.91
C ALA A 15 2.83 -11.69 10.99
N LEU A 16 2.02 -11.93 9.96
CA LEU A 16 2.50 -12.72 8.82
C LEU A 16 3.30 -11.76 7.93
N ASP A 17 4.61 -11.99 7.83
CA ASP A 17 5.49 -11.22 6.96
C ASP A 17 5.01 -11.33 5.50
N SER A 18 4.84 -10.19 4.85
CA SER A 18 4.63 -10.16 3.40
C SER A 18 5.93 -10.30 2.63
N THR A 19 5.84 -11.00 1.52
CA THR A 19 6.75 -10.83 0.39
C THR A 19 6.63 -9.42 -0.16
N ALA A 20 7.76 -8.71 -0.28
CA ALA A 20 7.80 -7.43 -0.99
C ALA A 20 7.63 -7.68 -2.50
N THR A 21 6.75 -6.92 -3.14
CA THR A 21 6.62 -6.92 -4.60
C THR A 21 7.28 -5.65 -5.15
N LEU A 22 8.14 -5.84 -6.15
CA LEU A 22 8.87 -4.77 -6.82
C LEU A 22 8.13 -4.35 -8.09
N CYS A 23 8.28 -3.08 -8.47
CA CYS A 23 7.79 -2.59 -9.75
C CYS A 23 8.39 -3.30 -10.97
N THR A 24 7.57 -3.51 -11.98
CA THR A 24 7.82 -4.22 -13.24
C THR A 24 7.44 -3.41 -14.48
N VAL A 25 6.72 -2.29 -14.33
CA VAL A 25 6.31 -1.44 -15.46
C VAL A 25 7.49 -0.65 -16.02
N ASP A 26 7.86 -0.96 -17.27
CA ASP A 26 9.00 -0.38 -18.01
C ASP A 26 8.57 0.74 -18.98
N THR A 27 7.31 1.14 -18.93
CA THR A 27 6.79 2.26 -19.72
C THR A 27 6.71 3.49 -18.84
N SER A 28 7.07 4.64 -19.41
CA SER A 28 7.11 5.91 -18.70
C SER A 28 5.69 6.44 -18.48
N GLY A 29 5.37 6.86 -17.26
CA GLY A 29 4.07 7.48 -16.95
C GLY A 29 2.93 6.47 -16.76
N ASP A 30 3.17 5.19 -17.03
CA ASP A 30 2.16 4.16 -16.94
C ASP A 30 1.92 3.72 -15.48
N PRO A 31 0.66 3.46 -15.11
CA PRO A 31 0.33 2.92 -13.80
C PRO A 31 0.80 1.47 -13.67
N GLU A 32 1.24 1.10 -12.48
CA GLU A 32 1.51 -0.28 -12.10
C GLU A 32 0.47 -0.80 -11.12
N VAL A 33 0.07 -2.06 -11.30
CA VAL A 33 -0.94 -2.73 -10.51
C VAL A 33 -0.29 -3.81 -9.66
N PHE A 34 -0.43 -3.67 -8.35
CA PHE A 34 -0.01 -4.66 -7.36
C PHE A 34 -1.23 -5.45 -6.87
N GLU A 35 -1.21 -6.77 -7.11
CA GLU A 35 -2.14 -7.68 -6.47
C GLU A 35 -1.57 -8.11 -5.11
N ILE A 36 -2.28 -7.80 -4.04
CA ILE A 36 -1.92 -8.23 -2.70
C ILE A 36 -2.87 -9.36 -2.32
N THR A 37 -2.34 -10.52 -1.97
CA THR A 37 -3.12 -11.70 -1.58
C THR A 37 -2.84 -12.05 -0.12
N PHE A 38 -3.89 -12.15 0.68
CA PHE A 38 -3.87 -12.61 2.05
C PHE A 38 -4.27 -14.08 2.13
N THR A 39 -3.56 -14.83 2.96
CA THR A 39 -3.71 -16.28 3.08
C THR A 39 -4.81 -16.67 4.07
N ALA A 40 -5.23 -15.76 4.94
CA ALA A 40 -6.34 -15.93 5.85
C ALA A 40 -7.31 -14.73 5.76
N PRO A 41 -8.60 -14.91 6.08
CA PRO A 41 -9.48 -13.80 6.39
C PRO A 41 -8.99 -13.15 7.70
N ALA A 42 -8.31 -12.02 7.60
CA ALA A 42 -7.97 -11.19 8.75
C ALA A 42 -8.76 -9.89 8.72
N GLY A 43 -9.07 -9.40 9.92
CA GLY A 43 -9.79 -8.16 10.06
C GLY A 43 -8.94 -6.91 9.97
N LYS A 44 -7.61 -7.00 9.93
CA LYS A 44 -6.73 -5.81 9.83
C LYS A 44 -5.46 -6.11 9.05
N CYS A 45 -5.03 -5.16 8.24
CA CYS A 45 -3.72 -5.21 7.60
C CYS A 45 -3.11 -3.80 7.47
N TYR A 46 -1.80 -3.80 7.23
CA TYR A 46 -1.05 -2.61 6.88
C TYR A 46 -0.38 -2.78 5.53
N ILE A 47 -0.50 -1.77 4.66
CA ILE A 47 0.20 -1.74 3.36
C ILE A 47 1.25 -0.64 3.43
N GLU A 48 2.51 -0.99 3.23
CA GLU A 48 3.59 -0.02 3.04
C GLU A 48 3.82 0.18 1.54
N ILE A 49 3.75 1.44 1.11
CA ILE A 49 4.20 1.88 -0.22
C ILE A 49 5.47 2.68 -0.01
N ASN A 50 6.61 2.15 -0.45
CA ASN A 50 7.89 2.82 -0.34
C ASN A 50 8.27 3.42 -1.69
N ASN A 51 8.40 4.75 -1.74
CA ASN A 51 8.83 5.51 -2.92
C ASN A 51 10.29 5.96 -2.74
N THR A 52 11.19 5.33 -3.49
CA THR A 52 12.61 5.66 -3.45
C THR A 52 12.97 6.86 -4.34
N ALA A 53 14.23 7.27 -4.34
CA ALA A 53 14.66 8.61 -4.76
C ALA A 53 14.53 8.95 -6.27
N ALA A 54 13.94 8.12 -7.13
CA ALA A 54 14.04 8.31 -8.59
C ALA A 54 12.75 8.72 -9.34
N VAL A 55 11.55 8.72 -8.74
CA VAL A 55 10.27 8.97 -9.47
C VAL A 55 9.61 10.33 -9.19
N GLY A 56 10.15 11.13 -8.29
CA GLY A 56 9.38 12.25 -7.71
C GLY A 56 8.19 11.73 -6.89
N THR A 57 7.09 12.48 -6.82
CA THR A 57 5.88 12.03 -6.11
C THR A 57 5.15 10.96 -6.92
N ILE A 58 4.73 9.88 -6.28
CA ILE A 58 3.79 8.92 -6.89
C ILE A 58 2.39 9.16 -6.32
N THR A 59 1.36 8.86 -7.10
CA THR A 59 0.01 8.71 -6.59
C THR A 59 -0.35 7.24 -6.45
N TYR A 60 -1.21 6.92 -5.50
CA TYR A 60 -1.75 5.57 -5.36
C TYR A 60 -3.27 5.61 -5.36
N SER A 61 -3.86 4.49 -5.77
CA SER A 61 -5.29 4.22 -5.69
C SER A 61 -5.48 2.77 -5.26
N LEU A 62 -6.02 2.58 -4.06
CA LEU A 62 -6.50 1.29 -3.60
C LEU A 62 -7.98 1.19 -3.97
N ALA A 63 -8.30 0.32 -4.92
CA ALA A 63 -9.63 0.24 -5.51
C ALA A 63 -10.74 0.05 -4.45
N ALA A 64 -11.88 0.72 -4.65
CA ALA A 64 -13.11 0.40 -3.95
C ALA A 64 -13.85 -0.69 -4.73
N GLY A 65 -14.17 -1.80 -4.09
CA GLY A 65 -15.01 -2.85 -4.67
C GLY A 65 -16.37 -2.97 -3.99
N THR A 66 -17.27 -3.72 -4.60
CA THR A 66 -18.64 -4.02 -4.14
C THR A 66 -18.72 -4.89 -2.87
N GLY A 67 -17.62 -4.99 -2.11
CA GLY A 67 -17.51 -5.66 -0.83
C GLY A 67 -16.47 -5.02 0.08
N TYR A 68 -16.19 -3.73 -0.16
CA TYR A 68 -15.35 -2.87 0.66
C TYR A 68 -16.32 -2.06 1.52
N ALA A 69 -16.37 -2.24 2.85
CA ALA A 69 -17.44 -1.59 3.63
C ALA A 69 -17.43 -0.06 3.43
N ASN A 70 -18.54 0.41 2.86
CA ASN A 70 -19.13 1.73 2.96
C ASN A 70 -18.40 2.94 2.36
N SER A 71 -17.37 2.75 1.54
CA SER A 71 -16.81 3.84 0.73
C SER A 71 -17.04 3.58 -0.74
N SER A 72 -17.89 4.38 -1.37
CA SER A 72 -18.10 4.40 -2.83
C SER A 72 -16.85 4.83 -3.60
N ALA A 73 -15.80 5.29 -2.91
CA ALA A 73 -14.59 5.86 -3.49
C ALA A 73 -13.34 5.06 -3.11
N ALA A 74 -12.45 4.89 -4.10
CA ALA A 74 -11.12 4.34 -3.89
C ALA A 74 -10.35 5.15 -2.83
N LEU A 75 -9.54 4.48 -2.01
CA LEU A 75 -8.60 5.20 -1.14
C LEU A 75 -7.43 5.66 -2.01
N THR A 76 -7.33 6.96 -2.22
CA THR A 76 -6.26 7.58 -3.01
C THR A 76 -5.36 8.43 -2.14
N GLY A 77 -4.16 8.71 -2.65
CA GLY A 77 -3.22 9.61 -2.02
C GLY A 77 -1.93 9.72 -2.81
N SER A 78 -0.92 10.28 -2.18
CA SER A 78 0.40 10.43 -2.79
C SER A 78 1.51 10.05 -1.82
N VAL A 79 2.61 9.55 -2.37
CA VAL A 79 3.83 9.26 -1.62
C VAL A 79 4.93 10.13 -2.20
N LEU A 80 5.43 11.06 -1.40
CA LEU A 80 6.54 11.92 -1.79
C LEU A 80 7.80 11.09 -2.03
N GLN A 81 8.70 11.61 -2.86
CA GLN A 81 10.02 11.03 -3.10
C GLN A 81 10.75 10.76 -1.78
N THR A 82 11.45 9.62 -1.67
CA THR A 82 12.20 9.19 -0.46
C THR A 82 11.35 8.98 0.79
N LYS A 83 10.03 8.84 0.65
CA LYS A 83 9.12 8.59 1.76
C LYS A 83 8.41 7.25 1.57
N SER A 84 7.99 6.69 2.70
CA SER A 84 7.02 5.60 2.75
C SER A 84 5.66 6.14 3.17
N CYS A 85 4.60 5.53 2.66
CA CYS A 85 3.25 5.69 3.15
C CYS A 85 2.78 4.37 3.75
N LEU A 86 2.21 4.42 4.95
CA LEU A 86 1.61 3.27 5.60
C LEU A 86 0.10 3.43 5.59
N LEU A 87 -0.60 2.50 4.94
CA LEU A 87 -2.04 2.45 4.88
C LEU A 87 -2.53 1.46 5.92
N HIS A 88 -3.34 1.91 6.87
CA HIS A 88 -4.11 1.03 7.74
C HIS A 88 -5.42 0.67 7.05
N VAL A 89 -5.69 -0.63 6.97
CA VAL A 89 -6.91 -1.13 6.37
C VAL A 89 -7.59 -2.13 7.29
N GLU A 90 -8.83 -1.83 7.66
CA GLU A 90 -9.66 -2.66 8.54
C GLU A 90 -10.71 -3.47 7.75
N ASP A 91 -11.21 -4.52 8.42
CA ASP A 91 -12.16 -5.65 8.19
C ASP A 91 -13.08 -5.57 6.98
N ALA A 92 -13.37 -4.35 6.59
CA ALA A 92 -14.22 -3.95 5.51
C ALA A 92 -13.65 -4.20 4.12
N ARG A 93 -12.33 -4.10 3.88
CA ARG A 93 -11.81 -3.82 2.52
C ARG A 93 -11.38 -5.04 1.69
N TYR A 94 -11.35 -6.27 2.20
CA TYR A 94 -10.87 -7.43 1.41
C TYR A 94 -11.94 -8.52 1.36
N LYS A 95 -12.60 -8.67 0.21
CA LYS A 95 -13.65 -9.70 0.06
C LYS A 95 -13.04 -11.10 -0.13
N THR A 96 -13.84 -12.09 0.25
CA THR A 96 -13.65 -13.54 0.25
C THR A 96 -12.73 -14.03 -0.88
N GLY A 97 -11.55 -14.54 -0.49
CA GLY A 97 -10.44 -14.87 -1.39
C GLY A 97 -9.16 -14.08 -1.11
N GLY A 98 -9.23 -13.05 -0.25
CA GLY A 98 -8.05 -12.40 0.33
C GLY A 98 -7.32 -11.43 -0.60
N LYS A 99 -7.89 -11.03 -1.75
CA LYS A 99 -7.16 -10.21 -2.74
C LYS A 99 -7.52 -8.72 -2.71
N MET A 100 -6.51 -7.89 -2.92
CA MET A 100 -6.59 -6.46 -3.20
C MET A 100 -5.88 -6.09 -4.49
N THR A 101 -6.28 -4.94 -5.02
CA THR A 101 -5.57 -4.27 -6.09
C THR A 101 -5.16 -2.86 -5.65
N LEU A 102 -3.85 -2.64 -5.56
CA LEU A 102 -3.25 -1.32 -5.36
C LEU A 102 -2.64 -0.85 -6.69
N THR A 103 -3.11 0.28 -7.20
CA THR A 103 -2.50 0.92 -8.37
C THR A 103 -1.58 2.04 -7.91
N VAL A 104 -0.38 2.09 -8.47
CA VAL A 104 0.59 3.17 -8.27
C VAL A 104 0.86 3.84 -9.61
N THR A 105 0.76 5.17 -9.66
CA THR A 105 1.00 5.96 -10.87
C THR A 105 2.11 6.97 -10.61
N PRO A 106 3.17 7.02 -11.44
CA PRO A 106 4.17 8.07 -11.36
C PRO A 106 3.59 9.41 -11.84
N THR A 107 3.96 10.53 -11.21
CA THR A 107 3.52 11.86 -11.67
C THR A 107 4.30 12.39 -12.88
N ALA A 108 5.43 11.76 -13.22
CA ALA A 108 6.31 12.16 -14.31
C ALA A 108 6.54 11.01 -15.30
N ALA A 109 7.26 11.32 -16.38
CA ALA A 109 7.70 10.39 -17.43
C ALA A 109 8.78 9.40 -16.94
N THR A 110 8.53 8.75 -15.81
CA THR A 110 9.44 7.81 -15.17
C THR A 110 8.90 6.40 -15.29
N LYS A 111 9.82 5.46 -15.51
CA LYS A 111 9.54 4.02 -15.53
C LYS A 111 9.68 3.49 -14.11
N LEU A 112 8.65 2.84 -13.58
CA LEU A 112 8.66 2.34 -12.22
C LEU A 112 9.63 1.16 -12.00
N LYS A 113 9.88 0.36 -13.05
CA LYS A 113 10.80 -0.79 -13.04
C LYS A 113 12.28 -0.40 -12.85
N THR A 114 12.71 0.75 -13.38
CA THR A 114 14.15 1.09 -13.44
C THR A 114 14.72 1.30 -12.04
N GLY A 115 15.41 0.30 -11.49
CA GLY A 115 15.99 0.37 -10.14
C GLY A 115 15.00 0.05 -9.01
N ASN A 116 13.86 -0.59 -9.31
CA ASN A 116 12.84 -0.98 -8.32
C ASN A 116 12.33 0.20 -7.49
N ILE A 117 11.95 1.28 -8.17
CA ILE A 117 11.85 2.58 -7.52
C ILE A 117 10.69 2.62 -6.51
N VAL A 118 9.66 1.82 -6.74
CA VAL A 118 8.57 1.61 -5.79
C VAL A 118 8.54 0.14 -5.37
N THR A 119 8.35 -0.08 -4.07
CA THR A 119 8.10 -1.39 -3.49
C THR A 119 6.84 -1.36 -2.65
N VAL A 120 6.07 -2.45 -2.71
CA VAL A 120 4.84 -2.61 -1.92
C VAL A 120 5.01 -3.80 -0.99
N LYS A 121 4.71 -3.60 0.28
CA LYS A 121 4.67 -4.64 1.31
C LYS A 121 3.31 -4.61 2.00
N ALA A 122 2.82 -5.74 2.49
CA ALA A 122 1.49 -5.83 3.08
C ALA A 122 1.45 -6.79 4.27
N VAL A 123 1.54 -6.27 5.48
CA VAL A 123 1.51 -7.11 6.69
C VAL A 123 0.07 -7.41 7.08
N GLN A 124 -0.23 -8.70 7.25
CA GLN A 124 -1.50 -9.18 7.77
C GLN A 124 -1.42 -9.30 9.30
N LEU A 125 -2.45 -8.81 10.00
CA LEU A 125 -2.60 -8.99 11.44
C LEU A 125 -3.65 -10.07 11.70
N VAL A 126 -3.26 -11.17 12.35
CA VAL A 126 -4.16 -12.24 12.79
C VAL A 126 -4.39 -12.19 14.30
#